data_AF-A0A8T7EL69-F1
#
_entry.id   AF-A0A8T7EL69-F1
#
_cell.length_a   1.000
_cell.length_b   1.000
_cell.length_c   1.000
_cell.angle_alpha   90.00
_cell.angle_beta   90.00
_cell.angle_gamma   90.00
#
_symmetry.space_group_name_H-M   'P 1'
#
loop_
_entity.id
_entity.type
_entity.pdbx_description
1 polymer ?
#
loop_
_entity_poly.entity_id
_entity_poly.type
_entity_poly.pdbx_seq_one_letter_code
_entity_poly.pdbx_strand_id
1 'polypeptide(L)'
;MADQHIIAVDTYGAQRIRHPQTGKTVSAYKLGYTSAVMPVLLTLYGENAHDVSPRQASYRYLQVDSDVVVRHGHILLTVSVDELAKAVQITRQHHRAAVYLWRDRKWWALPDSTHADYTEPGYRVGPNFDPTGFRPPSPSTGVRESAVTGITAERSQREEGGRVWWWLHGDTYPHRDLLKRQGARWSGKRKAWYFIGAELPAAIHTLVTSETQSSDEASDTEPVVESASPLLTIFGGRIIGKERGSNGDIIVKGENGIFATRTTWRNRRDQPNIVWEFDLPPQDRAGNPLPTIQKALQVNNALYSLYTRKWHFEQPDKVAALDMLVAAVPFIDEEPCTVAEAAQILGMPIRKTSANEPLARLFGLTETVYARHELETEDGKPIPTGRRGKVVRLYNHNATHGWSYDVEFEGIGVCWCFERELTMLEPIPGIKIEHGAVVPPGAALPPTDAEIKRRAHRCWITASARPFTI
;
A
#
# COMPACT_ATOMS: atom_id res chain seq x y z
N MET A 1 -28.84 -15.44 -2.38
CA MET A 1 -28.22 -14.18 -1.92
C MET A 1 -28.08 -13.33 -3.16
N ALA A 2 -28.58 -12.09 -3.17
CA ALA A 2 -28.48 -11.24 -4.35
C ALA A 2 -27.00 -11.03 -4.69
N ASP A 3 -26.63 -11.16 -5.97
CA ASP A 3 -25.27 -10.92 -6.44
C ASP A 3 -24.94 -9.44 -6.24
N GLN A 4 -24.27 -9.14 -5.12
CA GLN A 4 -23.79 -7.82 -4.78
C GLN A 4 -22.35 -7.66 -5.27
N HIS A 5 -22.07 -6.50 -5.86
CA HIS A 5 -20.77 -6.13 -6.36
C HIS A 5 -20.26 -4.89 -5.63
N ILE A 6 -18.95 -4.79 -5.45
CA ILE A 6 -18.34 -3.57 -4.92
C ILE A 6 -17.74 -2.78 -6.08
N ILE A 7 -18.13 -1.52 -6.19
CA ILE A 7 -17.50 -0.58 -7.12
C ILE A 7 -16.81 0.57 -6.37
N ALA A 8 -15.77 1.11 -7.00
CA ALA A 8 -15.05 2.29 -6.56
C ALA A 8 -15.16 3.38 -7.64
N VAL A 9 -15.36 4.62 -7.23
CA VAL A 9 -15.54 5.77 -8.13
C VAL A 9 -14.57 6.88 -7.74
N ASP A 10 -13.81 7.42 -8.70
CA ASP A 10 -12.78 8.45 -8.42
C ASP A 10 -13.35 9.72 -7.78
N THR A 11 -12.68 10.23 -6.75
CA THR A 11 -12.95 11.51 -6.12
C THR A 11 -11.66 12.19 -5.67
N TYR A 12 -11.63 13.52 -5.73
CA TYR A 12 -10.56 14.33 -5.14
C TYR A 12 -10.80 14.64 -3.65
N GLY A 13 -11.83 14.02 -3.05
CA GLY A 13 -12.21 14.21 -1.65
C GLY A 13 -13.34 15.21 -1.45
N ALA A 14 -13.74 15.39 -0.19
CA ALA A 14 -14.80 16.31 0.19
C ALA A 14 -14.28 17.76 0.30
N GLN A 15 -15.10 18.71 -0.13
CA GLN A 15 -14.84 20.14 -0.04
C GLN A 15 -16.10 20.88 0.38
N ARG A 16 -15.95 21.95 1.18
CA ARG A 16 -17.06 22.85 1.51
C ARG A 16 -17.22 23.87 0.38
N ILE A 17 -18.42 23.94 -0.19
CA ILE A 17 -18.75 24.86 -1.28
C ILE A 17 -20.08 25.56 -1.01
N ARG A 18 -20.33 26.68 -1.71
CA ARG A 18 -21.60 27.40 -1.63
C ARG A 18 -22.58 26.81 -2.64
N HIS A 19 -23.69 26.26 -2.16
CA HIS A 19 -24.73 25.68 -2.99
C HIS A 19 -25.30 26.75 -3.93
N PRO A 20 -25.36 26.49 -5.26
CA PRO A 20 -25.69 27.52 -6.25
C PRO A 20 -27.13 28.03 -6.13
N GLN A 21 -28.09 27.16 -5.79
CA GLN A 21 -29.49 27.54 -5.63
C GLN A 21 -29.82 28.15 -4.26
N THR A 22 -29.35 27.54 -3.16
CA THR A 22 -29.73 27.97 -1.80
C THR A 22 -28.77 29.00 -1.18
N GLY A 23 -27.58 29.18 -1.75
CA GLY A 23 -26.54 30.06 -1.21
C GLY A 23 -25.91 29.59 0.10
N LYS A 24 -26.32 28.43 0.63
CA LYS A 24 -25.80 27.84 1.88
C LYS A 24 -24.48 27.10 1.62
N THR A 25 -23.60 27.07 2.62
CA THR A 25 -22.38 26.27 2.54
C THR A 25 -22.70 24.81 2.81
N VAL A 26 -22.45 23.94 1.83
CA VAL A 26 -22.66 22.49 1.89
C VAL A 26 -21.33 21.74 1.76
N SER A 27 -21.28 20.50 2.23
CA SER A 27 -20.15 19.59 1.98
C SER A 27 -20.45 18.77 0.74
N ALA A 28 -19.53 18.77 -0.23
CA ALA A 28 -19.69 18.06 -1.49
C ALA A 28 -18.40 17.36 -1.91
N TYR A 29 -18.51 16.25 -2.63
CA TYR A 29 -17.38 15.52 -3.18
C TYR A 29 -16.93 16.16 -4.48
N LYS A 30 -15.63 16.47 -4.56
CA LYS A 30 -14.99 17.05 -5.74
C LYS A 30 -14.67 15.94 -6.75
N LEU A 31 -15.18 16.07 -7.97
CA LEU A 31 -15.15 15.06 -9.02
C LEU A 31 -14.56 15.64 -10.31
N GLY A 32 -13.96 14.78 -11.14
CA GLY A 32 -13.43 15.15 -12.45
C GLY A 32 -14.54 15.58 -13.40
N TYR A 33 -14.26 16.58 -14.25
CA TYR A 33 -15.25 17.10 -15.21
C TYR A 33 -15.51 16.14 -16.38
N THR A 34 -14.48 15.44 -16.82
CA THR A 34 -14.47 14.64 -18.07
C THR A 34 -14.78 13.15 -17.87
N SER A 35 -14.94 12.70 -16.62
CA SER A 35 -15.20 11.29 -16.29
C SER A 35 -16.69 10.95 -16.18
N ALA A 36 -17.03 9.67 -16.35
CA ALA A 36 -18.38 9.13 -16.14
C ALA A 36 -18.83 9.15 -14.66
N VAL A 37 -17.94 9.46 -13.73
CA VAL A 37 -18.19 9.47 -12.28
C VAL A 37 -19.47 10.20 -11.88
N MET A 38 -19.65 11.45 -12.30
CA MET A 38 -20.81 12.26 -11.91
C MET A 38 -22.14 11.65 -12.41
N PRO A 39 -22.32 11.33 -13.70
CA PRO A 39 -23.57 10.73 -14.16
C PRO A 39 -23.82 9.33 -13.56
N VAL A 40 -22.78 8.55 -13.30
CA VAL A 40 -22.92 7.26 -12.59
C VAL A 40 -23.46 7.49 -11.18
N LEU A 41 -22.85 8.39 -10.40
CA LEU A 41 -23.29 8.65 -9.03
C LEU A 41 -24.71 9.23 -8.98
N LEU A 42 -25.05 10.20 -9.84
CA LEU A 42 -26.41 10.74 -9.92
C LEU A 42 -27.44 9.67 -10.30
N THR A 43 -27.09 8.74 -11.19
CA THR A 43 -28.01 7.67 -11.59
C THR A 43 -28.19 6.62 -10.49
N LEU A 44 -27.11 6.27 -9.79
CA LEU A 44 -27.14 5.24 -8.75
C LEU A 44 -27.80 5.72 -7.46
N TYR A 45 -27.51 6.95 -7.04
CA TYR A 45 -28.10 7.54 -5.83
C TYR A 45 -29.48 8.14 -6.09
N GLY A 46 -29.83 8.45 -7.35
CA GLY A 46 -31.10 9.07 -7.71
C GLY A 46 -31.32 10.38 -6.96
N GLU A 47 -32.41 10.47 -6.22
CA GLU A 47 -32.78 11.67 -5.44
C GLU A 47 -31.84 11.94 -4.26
N ASN A 48 -31.02 10.97 -3.82
CA ASN A 48 -30.10 11.12 -2.69
C ASN A 48 -28.78 11.82 -3.07
N ALA A 49 -28.61 12.23 -4.33
CA ALA A 49 -27.42 12.94 -4.78
C ALA A 49 -27.78 14.15 -5.65
N HIS A 50 -27.08 15.25 -5.43
CA HIS A 50 -27.35 16.52 -6.10
C HIS A 50 -26.07 17.13 -6.66
N ASP A 51 -26.14 17.54 -7.93
CA ASP A 51 -25.07 18.36 -8.51
C ASP A 51 -25.17 19.79 -7.98
N VAL A 52 -24.16 20.16 -7.20
CA VAL A 52 -24.03 21.46 -6.56
C VAL A 52 -22.86 22.25 -7.15
N SER A 53 -22.43 21.90 -8.37
CA SER A 53 -21.32 22.55 -9.07
C SER A 53 -21.62 24.03 -9.36
N PRO A 54 -20.74 24.97 -8.97
CA PRO A 54 -20.80 26.36 -9.42
C PRO A 54 -20.63 26.48 -10.95
N ARG A 55 -21.30 27.45 -11.59
CA ARG A 55 -21.27 27.64 -13.06
C ARG A 55 -19.87 27.79 -13.67
N GLN A 56 -18.89 28.27 -12.90
CA GLN A 56 -17.51 28.51 -13.36
C GLN A 56 -16.48 27.59 -12.68
N ALA A 57 -16.94 26.48 -12.08
CA ALA A 57 -16.04 25.57 -11.40
C ALA A 57 -15.26 24.69 -12.39
N SER A 58 -13.94 24.56 -12.19
CA SER A 58 -13.09 23.65 -12.97
C SER A 58 -13.28 22.17 -12.62
N TYR A 59 -14.09 21.87 -11.59
CA TYR A 59 -14.44 20.53 -11.13
C TYR A 59 -15.94 20.45 -10.89
N ARG A 60 -16.48 19.23 -10.89
CA ARG A 60 -17.87 19.01 -10.49
C ARG A 60 -17.96 18.67 -9.01
N TYR A 61 -19.05 19.07 -8.38
CA TYR A 61 -19.26 18.90 -6.95
C TYR A 61 -20.59 18.19 -6.72
N LEU A 62 -20.53 17.02 -6.10
CA LEU A 62 -21.69 16.20 -5.77
C LEU A 62 -21.96 16.25 -4.28
N GLN A 63 -23.13 16.74 -3.89
CA GLN A 63 -23.64 16.54 -2.55
C GLN A 63 -24.36 15.18 -2.52
N VAL A 64 -24.08 14.39 -1.49
CA VAL A 64 -24.76 13.11 -1.24
C VAL A 64 -25.38 13.21 0.14
N ASP A 65 -26.68 12.94 0.24
CA ASP A 65 -27.45 13.11 1.47
C ASP A 65 -27.48 11.84 2.35
N SER A 66 -26.81 10.78 1.91
CA SER A 66 -26.68 9.48 2.58
C SER A 66 -25.27 9.21 3.12
N ASP A 67 -25.07 8.06 3.77
CA ASP A 67 -23.72 7.64 4.21
C ASP A 67 -22.83 7.36 2.99
N VAL A 68 -21.54 7.70 3.10
CA VAL A 68 -20.56 7.56 2.03
C VAL A 68 -19.24 7.08 2.60
N VAL A 69 -18.72 5.98 2.04
CA VAL A 69 -17.40 5.46 2.40
C VAL A 69 -16.38 5.92 1.38
N VAL A 70 -15.41 6.72 1.82
CA VAL A 70 -14.30 7.21 0.98
C VAL A 70 -12.97 6.60 1.42
N ARG A 71 -12.22 6.04 0.47
CA ARG A 71 -10.87 5.50 0.69
C ARG A 71 -9.95 5.80 -0.47
N HIS A 72 -8.77 6.33 -0.15
CA HIS A 72 -7.68 6.60 -1.11
C HIS A 72 -8.11 7.36 -2.37
N GLY A 73 -9.03 8.33 -2.23
CA GLY A 73 -9.54 9.08 -3.39
C GLY A 73 -10.62 8.34 -4.18
N HIS A 74 -11.30 7.35 -3.58
CA HIS A 74 -12.43 6.67 -4.20
C HIS A 74 -13.63 6.61 -3.25
N ILE A 75 -14.83 6.85 -3.79
CA ILE A 75 -16.11 6.55 -3.15
C ILE A 75 -16.41 5.07 -3.41
N LEU A 76 -16.65 4.30 -2.35
CA LEU A 76 -17.00 2.89 -2.44
C LEU A 76 -18.52 2.71 -2.36
N LEU A 77 -19.06 1.84 -3.20
CA LEU A 77 -20.49 1.51 -3.26
C LEU A 77 -20.67 -0.01 -3.35
N THR A 78 -21.70 -0.51 -2.70
CA THR A 78 -22.21 -1.87 -2.92
C THR A 78 -23.40 -1.78 -3.86
N VAL A 79 -23.33 -2.42 -5.02
CA VAL A 79 -24.33 -2.32 -6.08
C VAL A 79 -24.86 -3.70 -6.45
N SER A 80 -26.14 -3.76 -6.79
CA SER A 80 -26.78 -4.91 -7.43
C SER A 80 -26.29 -5.09 -8.88
N VAL A 81 -26.59 -6.25 -9.47
CA VAL A 81 -26.33 -6.53 -10.89
C VAL A 81 -26.96 -5.48 -11.81
N ASP A 82 -28.19 -5.06 -11.54
CA ASP A 82 -28.90 -4.08 -12.36
C ASP A 82 -28.27 -2.68 -12.26
N GLU A 83 -27.85 -2.28 -11.07
CA GLU A 83 -27.12 -1.02 -10.84
C GLU A 83 -25.75 -1.05 -11.50
N LEU A 84 -25.03 -2.18 -11.44
CA LEU A 84 -23.78 -2.36 -12.16
C LEU A 84 -23.98 -2.25 -13.68
N ALA A 85 -25.04 -2.85 -14.23
CA ALA A 85 -25.37 -2.75 -15.64
C ALA A 85 -25.64 -1.30 -16.07
N LYS A 86 -26.39 -0.53 -15.27
CA LYS A 86 -26.59 0.92 -15.49
C LYS A 86 -25.28 1.69 -15.46
N ALA A 87 -24.42 1.41 -14.49
CA ALA A 87 -23.10 2.06 -14.41
C ALA A 87 -22.26 1.78 -15.66
N VAL A 88 -22.22 0.53 -16.13
CA VAL A 88 -21.51 0.14 -17.36
C VAL A 88 -22.09 0.82 -18.61
N GLN A 89 -23.43 0.92 -18.71
CA GLN A 89 -24.07 1.60 -19.83
C GLN A 89 -23.67 3.08 -19.88
N ILE A 90 -23.60 3.75 -18.72
CA ILE A 90 -23.18 5.15 -18.64
C ILE A 90 -21.70 5.27 -18.99
N THR A 91 -20.82 4.46 -18.40
CA THR A 91 -19.36 4.60 -18.61
C THR A 91 -18.97 4.45 -20.07
N ARG A 92 -19.66 3.60 -20.84
CA ARG A 92 -19.47 3.44 -22.30
C ARG A 92 -19.69 4.71 -23.11
N GLN A 93 -20.42 5.69 -22.59
CA GLN A 93 -20.68 6.96 -23.27
C GLN A 93 -19.59 8.02 -23.02
N HIS A 94 -18.61 7.73 -22.17
CA HIS A 94 -17.56 8.66 -21.77
C HIS A 94 -16.18 8.15 -22.18
N HIS A 95 -15.28 9.08 -22.51
CA HIS A 95 -13.87 8.75 -22.80
C HIS A 95 -13.13 8.15 -21.61
N ARG A 96 -13.55 8.45 -20.38
CA ARG A 96 -12.93 7.93 -19.16
C ARG A 96 -14.02 7.44 -18.20
N ALA A 97 -14.06 6.14 -17.93
CA ALA A 97 -14.96 5.59 -16.93
C ALA A 97 -14.65 6.16 -15.54
N ALA A 98 -13.41 5.97 -15.06
CA ALA A 98 -13.00 6.27 -13.68
C ALA A 98 -13.93 5.64 -12.60
N VAL A 99 -14.52 4.51 -12.97
CA VAL A 99 -15.29 3.60 -12.12
C VAL A 99 -14.62 2.24 -12.23
N TYR A 100 -14.48 1.55 -11.11
CA TYR A 100 -13.77 0.29 -11.02
C TYR A 100 -14.62 -0.74 -10.29
N LEU A 101 -14.64 -1.96 -10.78
CA LEU A 101 -15.32 -3.12 -10.21
C LEU A 101 -14.31 -3.98 -9.47
N TRP A 102 -14.64 -4.38 -8.25
CA TRP A 102 -13.89 -5.40 -7.52
C TRP A 102 -14.42 -6.78 -7.88
N ARG A 103 -13.58 -7.61 -8.52
CA ARG A 103 -13.84 -9.04 -8.79
C ARG A 103 -12.53 -9.79 -8.89
N ASP A 104 -12.54 -11.08 -8.59
CA ASP A 104 -11.35 -11.94 -8.68
C ASP A 104 -10.14 -11.38 -7.90
N ARG A 105 -10.43 -10.75 -6.75
CA ARG A 105 -9.47 -10.05 -5.88
C ARG A 105 -8.65 -8.94 -6.56
N LYS A 106 -9.21 -8.35 -7.62
CA LYS A 106 -8.59 -7.25 -8.36
C LYS A 106 -9.61 -6.18 -8.71
N TRP A 107 -9.10 -4.99 -8.96
CA TRP A 107 -9.87 -3.91 -9.55
C TRP A 107 -9.86 -4.03 -11.07
N TRP A 108 -11.03 -3.81 -11.67
CA TRP A 108 -11.24 -3.77 -13.11
C TRP A 108 -11.89 -2.45 -13.47
N ALA A 109 -11.27 -1.64 -14.32
CA ALA A 109 -11.92 -0.46 -14.87
C ALA A 109 -13.12 -0.89 -15.71
N LEU A 110 -14.25 -0.21 -15.52
CA LEU A 110 -15.45 -0.46 -16.32
C LEU A 110 -15.19 -0.06 -17.79
N PRO A 111 -15.88 -0.70 -18.75
CA PRO A 111 -15.83 -0.30 -20.15
C PRO A 111 -16.12 1.18 -20.36
N ASP A 112 -15.42 1.80 -21.31
CA ASP A 112 -15.59 3.21 -21.68
C ASP A 112 -15.75 3.36 -23.21
N SER A 113 -15.82 4.59 -23.73
CA SER A 113 -16.02 4.81 -25.16
C SER A 113 -14.81 4.37 -26.02
N THR A 114 -13.67 4.13 -25.40
CA THR A 114 -12.42 3.70 -26.06
C THR A 114 -12.12 2.22 -25.85
N HIS A 115 -12.63 1.61 -24.77
CA HIS A 115 -12.42 0.21 -24.42
C HIS A 115 -13.78 -0.48 -24.18
N ALA A 116 -14.15 -1.40 -25.08
CA ALA A 116 -15.44 -2.10 -25.02
C ALA A 116 -15.56 -3.09 -23.85
N ASP A 117 -14.42 -3.58 -23.36
CA ASP A 117 -14.29 -4.59 -22.30
C ASP A 117 -13.73 -4.00 -21.00
N TYR A 118 -13.86 -4.76 -19.92
CA TYR A 118 -13.22 -4.44 -18.65
C TYR A 118 -11.70 -4.51 -18.79
N THR A 119 -11.00 -3.49 -18.29
CA THR A 119 -9.53 -3.41 -18.39
C THR A 119 -8.89 -3.39 -17.00
N GLU A 120 -7.69 -3.98 -16.86
CA GLU A 120 -6.93 -3.86 -15.61
C GLU A 120 -6.41 -2.41 -15.50
N PRO A 121 -6.63 -1.72 -14.37
CA PRO A 121 -6.16 -0.36 -14.18
C PRO A 121 -4.64 -0.31 -14.27
N GLY A 122 -4.10 0.68 -14.98
CA GLY A 122 -2.64 0.89 -15.04
C GLY A 122 -2.04 1.23 -13.67
N TYR A 123 -0.73 1.04 -13.50
CA TYR A 123 0.00 1.20 -12.22
C TYR A 123 -0.23 2.53 -11.45
N ARG A 124 -0.74 3.58 -12.10
CA ARG A 124 -1.03 4.90 -11.49
C ARG A 124 -2.51 5.30 -11.56
N VAL A 125 -3.38 4.42 -12.04
CA VAL A 125 -4.78 4.70 -12.31
C VAL A 125 -5.62 3.69 -11.56
N GLY A 126 -6.55 4.15 -10.74
CA GLY A 126 -7.48 3.29 -10.01
C GLY A 126 -7.01 2.82 -8.63
N PRO A 127 -7.88 2.07 -7.92
CA PRO A 127 -7.64 1.69 -6.54
C PRO A 127 -6.64 0.53 -6.44
N ASN A 128 -5.89 0.49 -5.35
CA ASN A 128 -4.85 -0.53 -5.08
C ASN A 128 -5.02 -1.22 -3.71
N PHE A 129 -6.23 -1.19 -3.15
CA PHE A 129 -6.55 -1.76 -1.83
C PHE A 129 -7.70 -2.77 -1.93
N ASP A 130 -7.80 -3.68 -0.96
CA ASP A 130 -8.92 -4.62 -0.85
C ASP A 130 -10.15 -3.94 -0.21
N PRO A 131 -11.30 -3.86 -0.90
CA PRO A 131 -12.47 -3.19 -0.37
C PRO A 131 -13.34 -4.04 0.60
N THR A 132 -13.10 -5.34 0.71
CA THR A 132 -14.02 -6.31 1.36
C THR A 132 -14.32 -5.99 2.84
N GLY A 133 -13.35 -5.43 3.56
CA GLY A 133 -13.51 -5.05 4.97
C GLY A 133 -14.30 -3.76 5.22
N PHE A 134 -14.60 -2.96 4.20
CA PHE A 134 -15.17 -1.62 4.41
C PHE A 134 -16.70 -1.57 4.47
N ARG A 135 -17.40 -2.62 4.00
CA ARG A 135 -18.87 -2.69 3.93
C ARG A 135 -19.48 -1.40 3.36
N PRO A 136 -19.24 -1.09 2.07
CA PRO A 136 -19.73 0.15 1.46
C PRO A 136 -21.26 0.21 1.45
N PRO A 137 -21.87 1.40 1.53
CA PRO A 137 -23.32 1.55 1.49
C PRO A 137 -23.87 1.22 0.11
N SER A 138 -25.14 0.81 0.08
CA SER A 138 -25.89 0.69 -1.17
C SER A 138 -26.41 2.08 -1.57
N PRO A 139 -26.21 2.51 -2.82
CA PRO A 139 -26.60 3.85 -3.26
C PRO A 139 -28.13 4.03 -3.35
N SER A 140 -28.87 2.97 -3.69
CA SER A 140 -30.33 2.99 -3.77
C SER A 140 -31.02 3.05 -2.41
N THR A 141 -30.44 2.41 -1.39
CA THR A 141 -30.99 2.48 -0.03
C THR A 141 -30.42 3.65 0.77
N GLY A 142 -29.26 4.18 0.39
CA GLY A 142 -28.53 5.21 1.15
C GLY A 142 -28.09 4.75 2.55
N VAL A 143 -28.39 3.49 2.88
CA VAL A 143 -28.18 2.90 4.18
C VAL A 143 -27.03 1.93 4.02
N ARG A 144 -25.97 2.15 4.81
CA ARG A 144 -24.98 1.11 5.03
C ARG A 144 -25.73 -0.08 5.60
N GLU A 145 -25.60 -1.25 4.96
CA GLU A 145 -26.27 -2.48 5.37
C GLU A 145 -25.94 -2.76 6.84
N SER A 146 -26.84 -2.26 7.69
CA SER A 146 -26.77 -2.36 9.13
C SER A 146 -27.45 -3.67 9.40
N ALA A 147 -26.69 -4.75 9.22
CA ALA A 147 -27.14 -6.00 9.78
C ALA A 147 -27.24 -5.78 11.30
N VAL A 148 -28.48 -5.86 11.77
CA VAL A 148 -28.97 -5.93 13.16
C VAL A 148 -29.45 -4.60 13.77
N THR A 149 -30.78 -4.45 13.81
CA THR A 149 -31.53 -3.69 14.82
C THR A 149 -31.22 -4.28 16.20
N GLY A 150 -30.24 -3.71 16.91
CA GLY A 150 -29.93 -4.12 18.27
C GLY A 150 -28.50 -3.81 18.69
N ILE A 151 -28.29 -3.66 20.01
CA ILE A 151 -26.94 -3.69 20.59
C ILE A 151 -26.54 -5.16 20.67
N THR A 152 -25.40 -5.52 20.08
CA THR A 152 -24.85 -6.87 20.20
C THR A 152 -23.72 -6.87 21.21
N ALA A 153 -23.67 -7.90 22.06
CA ALA A 153 -22.62 -8.08 23.04
C ALA A 153 -21.73 -9.26 22.68
N GLU A 154 -20.43 -9.01 22.58
CA GLU A 154 -19.39 -10.01 22.40
C GLU A 154 -18.63 -10.16 23.73
N ARG A 155 -18.69 -11.35 24.32
CA ARG A 155 -17.91 -11.69 25.52
C ARG A 155 -16.52 -12.17 25.12
N SER A 156 -15.51 -11.46 25.58
CA SER A 156 -14.09 -11.74 25.33
C SER A 156 -13.38 -11.94 26.67
N GLN A 157 -13.02 -13.17 26.98
CA GLN A 157 -12.19 -13.51 28.14
C GLN A 157 -10.86 -14.08 27.64
N ARG A 158 -9.75 -13.40 27.97
CA ARG A 158 -8.41 -13.80 27.47
C ARG A 158 -7.83 -15.03 28.17
N GLU A 159 -8.20 -15.25 29.44
CA GLU A 159 -7.66 -16.31 30.31
C GLU A 159 -8.78 -16.76 31.27
N GLU A 160 -8.81 -18.06 31.60
CA GLU A 160 -9.79 -18.63 32.52
C GLU A 160 -9.57 -18.04 33.94
N GLY A 161 -10.62 -17.48 34.54
CA GLY A 161 -10.51 -16.65 35.76
C GLY A 161 -9.96 -15.22 35.55
N GLY A 162 -9.51 -14.88 34.33
CA GLY A 162 -9.08 -13.54 33.95
C GLY A 162 -10.23 -12.54 33.80
N ARG A 163 -9.89 -11.25 33.67
CA ARG A 163 -10.89 -10.18 33.50
C ARG A 163 -11.70 -10.41 32.22
N VAL A 164 -13.01 -10.53 32.36
CA VAL A 164 -13.96 -10.64 31.25
C VAL A 164 -14.22 -9.26 30.65
N TRP A 165 -14.13 -9.16 29.33
CA TRP A 165 -14.43 -7.96 28.56
C TRP A 165 -15.70 -8.20 27.76
N TRP A 166 -16.61 -7.25 27.79
CA TRP A 166 -17.82 -7.27 26.98
C TRP A 166 -17.74 -6.14 25.97
N TRP A 167 -17.72 -6.46 24.68
CA TRP A 167 -17.71 -5.48 23.59
C TRP A 167 -19.14 -5.28 23.08
N LEU A 168 -19.58 -4.03 23.04
CA LEU A 168 -20.93 -3.65 22.64
C LEU A 168 -20.88 -2.91 21.30
N HIS A 169 -21.53 -3.51 20.31
CA HIS A 169 -21.59 -3.05 18.92
C HIS A 169 -23.05 -2.71 18.54
N GLY A 170 -23.23 -2.05 17.39
CA GLY A 170 -24.56 -1.66 16.89
C GLY A 170 -25.01 -0.27 17.34
N ASP A 171 -26.32 -0.07 17.49
CA ASP A 171 -26.92 1.23 17.79
C ASP A 171 -26.82 1.63 19.27
N THR A 172 -25.58 1.91 19.70
CA THR A 172 -25.24 2.24 21.08
C THR A 172 -25.39 3.73 21.41
N TYR A 173 -25.72 4.57 20.42
CA TYR A 173 -25.74 6.02 20.58
C TYR A 173 -26.87 6.53 21.48
N PRO A 174 -28.14 6.06 21.35
CA PRO A 174 -29.25 6.49 22.23
C PRO A 174 -29.04 6.11 23.70
N HIS A 175 -28.21 5.09 23.95
CA HIS A 175 -27.96 4.54 25.28
C HIS A 175 -26.61 4.95 25.87
N ARG A 176 -25.88 5.88 25.23
CA ARG A 176 -24.53 6.32 25.61
C ARG A 176 -24.40 6.72 27.09
N ASP A 177 -25.36 7.46 27.62
CA ASP A 177 -25.28 7.94 29.00
C ASP A 177 -25.57 6.84 30.02
N LEU A 178 -26.44 5.89 29.66
CA LEU A 178 -26.66 4.67 30.44
C LEU A 178 -25.40 3.80 30.43
N LEU A 179 -24.79 3.57 29.27
CA LEU A 179 -23.54 2.81 29.15
C LEU A 179 -22.40 3.41 29.98
N LYS A 180 -22.21 4.74 29.92
CA LYS A 180 -21.21 5.43 30.76
C LYS A 180 -21.51 5.32 32.24
N ARG A 181 -22.77 5.47 32.64
CA ARG A 181 -23.23 5.37 34.05
C ARG A 181 -22.98 3.98 34.61
N GLN A 182 -23.15 2.96 33.78
CA GLN A 182 -22.89 1.56 34.12
C GLN A 182 -21.40 1.16 33.96
N GLY A 183 -20.50 2.12 33.72
CA GLY A 183 -19.05 1.88 33.73
C GLY A 183 -18.43 1.48 32.39
N ALA A 184 -19.20 1.40 31.31
CA ALA A 184 -18.65 1.12 29.98
C ALA A 184 -17.81 2.29 29.43
N ARG A 185 -16.88 1.98 28.53
CA ARG A 185 -15.93 2.93 27.92
C ARG A 185 -15.88 2.76 26.41
N TRP A 186 -15.63 3.85 25.68
CA TRP A 186 -15.55 3.83 24.22
C TRP A 186 -14.12 3.55 23.74
N SER A 187 -13.95 2.62 22.80
CA SER A 187 -12.67 2.31 22.14
C SER A 187 -12.62 2.93 20.74
N GLY A 188 -11.72 3.89 20.53
CA GLY A 188 -11.50 4.50 19.22
C GLY A 188 -10.87 3.55 18.17
N LYS A 189 -10.06 2.58 18.62
CA LYS A 189 -9.41 1.57 17.75
C LYS A 189 -10.39 0.55 17.19
N ARG A 190 -11.39 0.14 17.98
CA ARG A 190 -12.43 -0.84 17.60
C ARG A 190 -13.78 -0.20 17.22
N LYS A 191 -13.95 1.10 17.46
CA LYS A 191 -15.22 1.84 17.29
C LYS A 191 -16.39 1.13 17.99
N ALA A 192 -16.18 0.73 19.24
CA ALA A 192 -17.14 -0.02 20.05
C ALA A 192 -17.06 0.38 21.51
N TRP A 193 -18.15 0.17 22.26
CA TRP A 193 -18.12 0.28 23.72
C TRP A 193 -17.57 -1.01 24.33
N TYR A 194 -16.91 -0.92 25.48
CA TYR A 194 -16.47 -2.07 26.25
C TYR A 194 -16.77 -1.92 27.73
N PHE A 195 -17.11 -3.03 28.38
CA PHE A 195 -17.30 -3.14 29.82
C PHE A 195 -16.38 -4.25 30.36
N ILE A 196 -15.79 -4.05 31.55
CA ILE A 196 -14.88 -5.02 32.16
C ILE A 196 -15.54 -5.54 33.45
N GLY A 197 -15.92 -6.80 33.46
CA GLY A 197 -16.59 -7.46 34.59
C GLY A 197 -17.11 -8.83 34.20
N ALA A 198 -17.23 -9.73 35.18
CA ALA A 198 -17.64 -11.12 34.97
C ALA A 198 -18.96 -11.22 34.18
N GLU A 199 -19.92 -10.36 34.51
CA GLU A 199 -21.22 -10.27 33.88
C GLU A 199 -21.52 -8.83 33.45
N LEU A 200 -22.31 -8.68 32.38
CA LEU A 200 -22.86 -7.39 31.98
C LEU A 200 -23.85 -6.89 33.05
N PRO A 201 -23.81 -5.61 33.45
CA PRO A 201 -24.84 -5.04 34.30
C PRO A 201 -26.23 -5.27 33.70
N ALA A 202 -27.23 -5.61 34.51
CA ALA A 202 -28.59 -5.93 34.06
C ALA A 202 -29.22 -4.81 33.18
N ALA A 203 -28.88 -3.55 33.47
CA ALA A 203 -29.30 -2.40 32.68
C ALA A 203 -28.69 -2.34 31.26
N ILE A 204 -27.52 -2.95 31.06
CA ILE A 204 -26.92 -3.12 29.73
C ILE A 204 -27.44 -4.40 29.07
N HIS A 205 -27.57 -5.50 29.81
CA HIS A 205 -28.09 -6.78 29.29
C HIS A 205 -29.51 -6.64 28.71
N THR A 206 -30.36 -5.80 29.31
CA THR A 206 -31.71 -5.48 28.80
C THR A 206 -31.71 -4.74 27.46
N LEU A 207 -30.59 -4.13 27.07
CA LEU A 207 -30.41 -3.47 25.78
C LEU A 207 -29.82 -4.38 24.71
N VAL A 208 -29.21 -5.50 25.11
CA VAL A 208 -28.53 -6.43 24.20
C VAL A 208 -29.57 -7.32 23.52
N THR A 209 -29.60 -7.27 22.20
CA THR A 209 -30.57 -8.00 21.37
C THR A 209 -30.02 -9.33 20.87
N SER A 210 -28.70 -9.53 20.91
CA SER A 210 -28.04 -10.80 20.60
C SER A 210 -26.70 -10.89 21.33
N GLU A 211 -26.47 -12.01 22.04
CA GLU A 211 -25.19 -12.35 22.65
C GLU A 211 -24.48 -13.41 21.84
N THR A 212 -23.27 -13.12 21.38
CA THR A 212 -22.41 -14.11 20.72
C THR A 212 -21.40 -14.60 21.74
N GLN A 213 -21.61 -15.82 22.24
CA GLN A 213 -20.64 -16.51 23.09
C GLN A 213 -19.60 -17.20 22.20
N SER A 214 -18.35 -16.78 22.27
CA SER A 214 -17.23 -17.60 21.80
C SER A 214 -16.86 -18.58 22.92
N SER A 215 -17.64 -19.65 23.07
CA SER A 215 -17.32 -20.81 23.88
C SER A 215 -16.65 -21.86 22.98
N ASP A 216 -15.33 -21.95 23.06
CA ASP A 216 -14.58 -23.12 22.59
C ASP A 216 -14.80 -24.25 23.61
N GLU A 217 -15.86 -25.04 23.43
CA GLU A 217 -16.00 -26.37 24.04
C GLU A 217 -16.52 -27.34 22.97
N ALA A 218 -15.59 -28.05 22.32
CA ALA A 218 -15.87 -29.31 21.64
C ALA A 218 -15.60 -30.44 22.63
N SER A 219 -16.60 -31.29 22.80
CA SER A 219 -16.62 -32.45 23.69
C SER A 219 -15.42 -33.37 23.48
N ASP A 220 -14.90 -33.85 24.61
CA ASP A 220 -13.99 -34.98 24.77
C ASP A 220 -14.26 -36.11 23.78
N THR A 221 -13.28 -36.38 22.92
CA THR A 221 -12.73 -37.71 22.68
C THR A 221 -11.32 -37.52 22.13
N GLU A 222 -10.32 -37.64 22.98
CA GLU A 222 -8.93 -37.80 22.55
C GLU A 222 -8.76 -39.06 21.67
N PRO A 223 -7.78 -39.05 20.77
CA PRO A 223 -6.54 -39.70 21.16
C PRO A 223 -5.36 -38.74 21.14
N VAL A 224 -4.64 -38.74 22.27
CA VAL A 224 -3.21 -38.43 22.45
C VAL A 224 -2.45 -38.24 21.14
N VAL A 225 -2.04 -36.99 20.86
CA VAL A 225 -0.91 -36.70 19.96
C VAL A 225 0.11 -35.89 20.74
N GLU A 226 1.32 -36.45 20.78
CA GLU A 226 2.47 -36.02 21.56
C GLU A 226 2.77 -34.52 21.45
N SER A 227 3.22 -33.97 22.59
CA SER A 227 3.55 -32.57 22.83
C SER A 227 4.57 -32.01 21.82
N ALA A 228 4.08 -31.47 20.70
CA ALA A 228 4.86 -30.58 19.87
C ALA A 228 5.08 -29.26 20.62
N SER A 229 6.33 -28.81 20.75
CA SER A 229 6.66 -27.51 21.35
C SER A 229 5.76 -26.40 20.79
N PRO A 230 5.28 -25.43 21.61
CA PRO A 230 4.38 -24.37 21.13
C PRO A 230 4.88 -23.60 19.91
N LEU A 231 6.21 -23.55 19.70
CA LEU A 231 6.84 -22.96 18.52
C LEU A 231 6.68 -23.80 17.23
N LEU A 232 6.56 -25.13 17.34
CA LEU A 232 6.29 -26.01 16.18
C LEU A 232 4.91 -25.73 15.58
N THR A 233 3.96 -25.26 16.38
CA THR A 233 2.63 -24.88 15.87
C THR A 233 2.70 -23.77 14.82
N ILE A 234 3.71 -22.90 14.90
CA ILE A 234 3.98 -21.89 13.86
C ILE A 234 4.23 -22.60 12.53
N PHE A 235 5.03 -23.66 12.52
CA PHE A 235 5.41 -24.41 11.31
C PHE A 235 4.39 -25.48 10.88
N GLY A 236 3.19 -25.50 11.47
CA GLY A 236 2.18 -26.51 11.19
C GLY A 236 2.40 -27.83 11.91
N GLY A 237 3.24 -27.85 12.95
CA GLY A 237 3.57 -29.04 13.74
C GLY A 237 4.98 -29.58 13.48
N ARG A 238 5.56 -29.31 12.31
CA ARG A 238 6.88 -29.82 11.94
C ARG A 238 7.67 -28.89 11.02
N ILE A 239 8.99 -28.84 11.22
CA ILE A 239 9.93 -28.27 10.25
C ILE A 239 10.34 -29.37 9.28
N ILE A 240 10.16 -29.13 7.99
CA ILE A 240 10.39 -30.09 6.91
C ILE A 240 11.66 -29.82 6.12
N GLY A 241 12.32 -28.67 6.33
CA GLY A 241 13.56 -28.35 5.64
C GLY A 241 14.35 -27.23 6.30
N LYS A 242 15.67 -27.25 6.05
CA LYS A 242 16.65 -26.28 6.54
C LYS A 242 17.74 -26.11 5.52
N GLU A 243 18.04 -24.87 5.17
CA GLU A 243 19.04 -24.50 4.16
C GLU A 243 19.86 -23.29 4.62
N ARG A 244 20.97 -23.02 3.91
CA ARG A 244 21.80 -21.83 4.12
C ARG A 244 21.49 -20.78 3.07
N GLY A 245 21.17 -19.57 3.50
CA GLY A 245 21.12 -18.40 2.64
C GLY A 245 22.51 -18.03 2.11
N SER A 246 22.54 -17.34 0.97
CA SER A 246 23.80 -16.90 0.33
C SER A 246 24.64 -15.94 1.18
N ASN A 247 24.01 -15.29 2.16
CA ASN A 247 24.65 -14.40 3.14
C ASN A 247 25.06 -15.13 4.44
N GLY A 248 24.89 -16.45 4.51
CA GLY A 248 25.17 -17.27 5.69
C GLY A 248 24.00 -17.41 6.67
N ASP A 249 22.84 -16.80 6.40
CA ASP A 249 21.64 -16.95 7.22
C ASP A 249 21.11 -18.40 7.18
N ILE A 250 20.36 -18.80 8.21
CA ILE A 250 19.72 -20.12 8.25
C ILE A 250 18.24 -19.94 7.91
N ILE A 251 17.77 -20.62 6.86
CA ILE A 251 16.38 -20.59 6.44
C ILE A 251 15.77 -21.95 6.77
N VAL A 252 14.60 -21.96 7.39
CA VAL A 252 13.84 -23.18 7.66
C VAL A 252 12.44 -23.10 7.10
N LYS A 253 11.91 -24.25 6.68
CA LYS A 253 10.59 -24.37 6.08
C LYS A 253 9.69 -25.26 6.94
N GLY A 254 8.53 -24.75 7.30
CA GLY A 254 7.47 -25.49 7.97
C GLY A 254 6.63 -26.33 7.02
N GLU A 255 5.98 -27.35 7.55
CA GLU A 255 5.02 -28.20 6.85
C GLU A 255 3.86 -27.39 6.25
N ASN A 256 3.44 -26.34 6.96
CA ASN A 256 2.41 -25.41 6.49
C ASN A 256 2.91 -24.38 5.46
N GLY A 257 4.15 -24.50 4.99
CA GLY A 257 4.73 -23.63 3.98
C GLY A 257 5.23 -22.27 4.47
N ILE A 258 5.28 -22.04 5.79
CA ILE A 258 5.99 -20.88 6.36
C ILE A 258 7.49 -21.05 6.18
N PHE A 259 8.15 -19.94 5.87
CA PHE A 259 9.61 -19.85 5.97
C PHE A 259 9.98 -19.01 7.20
N ALA A 260 11.01 -19.43 7.92
CA ALA A 260 11.63 -18.60 8.95
C ALA A 260 13.12 -18.46 8.66
N THR A 261 13.63 -17.25 8.83
CA THR A 261 15.03 -16.90 8.53
C THR A 261 15.69 -16.39 9.79
N ARG A 262 16.80 -17.01 10.18
CA ARG A 262 17.67 -16.55 11.26
C ARG A 262 18.64 -15.53 10.69
N THR A 263 18.48 -14.27 11.07
CA THR A 263 19.27 -13.16 10.54
C THR A 263 19.73 -12.20 11.64
N THR A 264 20.60 -11.25 11.30
CA THR A 264 21.09 -10.23 12.23
C THR A 264 20.55 -8.86 11.84
N TRP A 265 19.72 -8.27 12.69
CA TRP A 265 19.23 -6.90 12.54
C TRP A 265 20.13 -5.92 13.30
N ARG A 266 20.21 -4.67 12.82
CA ARG A 266 20.80 -3.57 13.60
C ARG A 266 19.70 -2.80 14.30
N ASN A 267 19.78 -2.68 15.62
CA ASN A 267 18.80 -1.94 16.40
C ASN A 267 19.02 -0.42 16.27
N ARG A 268 18.17 0.38 16.93
CA ARG A 268 18.25 1.87 16.89
C ARG A 268 19.56 2.45 17.44
N ARG A 269 20.37 1.65 18.14
CA ARG A 269 21.69 2.03 18.66
C ARG A 269 22.83 1.45 17.81
N ASP A 270 22.53 1.00 16.60
CA ASP A 270 23.45 0.35 15.66
C ASP A 270 24.09 -0.96 16.20
N GLN A 271 23.49 -1.55 17.24
CA GLN A 271 23.98 -2.81 17.80
C GLN A 271 23.33 -4.00 17.08
N PRO A 272 24.10 -5.05 16.76
CA PRO A 272 23.59 -6.25 16.12
C PRO A 272 22.74 -7.07 17.10
N ASN A 273 21.54 -7.44 16.67
CA ASN A 273 20.61 -8.32 17.37
C ASN A 273 20.25 -9.50 16.46
N ILE A 274 20.41 -10.72 16.97
CA ILE A 274 20.00 -11.93 16.26
C ILE A 274 18.49 -12.07 16.40
N VAL A 275 17.80 -12.28 15.28
CA VAL A 275 16.34 -12.44 15.23
C VAL A 275 15.97 -13.62 14.34
N TRP A 276 14.78 -14.15 14.59
CA TRP A 276 14.09 -15.04 13.66
C TRP A 276 12.96 -14.27 13.00
N GLU A 277 12.98 -14.19 11.67
CA GLU A 277 12.01 -13.48 10.83
C GLU A 277 11.12 -14.50 10.11
N PHE A 278 9.80 -14.29 10.10
CA PHE A 278 8.83 -15.22 9.52
C PHE A 278 8.21 -14.66 8.25
N ASP A 279 8.34 -15.42 7.17
CA ASP A 279 7.73 -15.18 5.87
C ASP A 279 6.49 -16.05 5.71
N LEU A 280 5.33 -15.40 5.69
CA LEU A 280 4.03 -16.08 5.60
C LEU A 280 3.76 -16.52 4.16
N PRO A 281 3.24 -17.74 3.94
CA PRO A 281 2.90 -18.20 2.61
C PRO A 281 1.81 -17.31 1.97
N PRO A 282 1.81 -17.14 0.64
CA PRO A 282 0.74 -16.45 -0.06
C PRO A 282 -0.62 -17.15 0.20
N GLN A 283 -1.70 -16.36 0.26
CA GLN A 283 -3.03 -16.76 0.74
C GLN A 283 -3.69 -17.94 0.00
N ASP A 284 -3.11 -18.41 -1.10
CA ASP A 284 -3.69 -19.42 -2.00
C ASP A 284 -3.11 -20.83 -1.80
N ARG A 285 -2.17 -21.03 -0.86
CA ARG A 285 -1.66 -22.39 -0.56
C ARG A 285 -2.56 -23.11 0.43
N ALA A 286 -3.10 -24.25 0.01
CA ALA A 286 -3.84 -25.18 0.85
C ALA A 286 -2.93 -25.74 1.98
N GLY A 287 -3.46 -25.83 3.21
CA GLY A 287 -2.79 -26.52 4.32
C GLY A 287 -2.84 -25.82 5.67
N ASN A 288 -3.00 -24.49 5.73
CA ASN A 288 -3.30 -23.76 6.98
C ASN A 288 -3.72 -22.30 6.67
N PRO A 289 -4.89 -21.83 7.12
CA PRO A 289 -5.34 -20.49 6.80
C PRO A 289 -4.48 -19.44 7.52
N LEU A 290 -4.10 -18.36 6.83
CA LEU A 290 -3.27 -17.26 7.35
C LEU A 290 -3.67 -16.77 8.77
N PRO A 291 -4.97 -16.68 9.13
CA PRO A 291 -5.39 -16.37 10.50
C PRO A 291 -4.85 -17.32 11.57
N THR A 292 -4.76 -18.62 11.29
CA THR A 292 -4.23 -19.63 12.24
C THR A 292 -2.74 -19.42 12.47
N ILE A 293 -1.99 -19.15 11.40
CA ILE A 293 -0.56 -18.86 11.47
C ILE A 293 -0.30 -17.56 12.25
N GLN A 294 -1.08 -16.51 11.97
CA GLN A 294 -1.00 -15.24 12.70
C GLN A 294 -1.35 -15.43 14.18
N LYS A 295 -2.36 -16.25 14.49
CA LYS A 295 -2.73 -16.61 15.87
C LYS A 295 -1.56 -17.33 16.54
N ALA A 296 -0.93 -18.31 15.89
CA ALA A 296 0.23 -19.03 16.42
C ALA A 296 1.43 -18.11 16.70
N LEU A 297 1.73 -17.17 15.80
CA LEU A 297 2.77 -16.15 15.99
C LEU A 297 2.44 -15.22 17.17
N GLN A 298 1.19 -14.77 17.28
CA GLN A 298 0.73 -13.93 18.40
C GLN A 298 0.79 -14.66 19.75
N VAL A 299 0.34 -15.92 19.80
CA VAL A 299 0.38 -16.76 21.01
C VAL A 299 1.82 -16.96 21.49
N ASN A 300 2.77 -17.05 20.57
CA ASN A 300 4.18 -17.17 20.89
C ASN A 300 4.89 -15.82 21.12
N ASN A 301 4.14 -14.72 21.20
CA ASN A 301 4.66 -13.35 21.39
C ASN A 301 5.62 -12.85 20.30
N ALA A 302 5.41 -13.28 19.04
CA ALA A 302 6.11 -12.68 17.92
C ALA A 302 5.68 -11.22 17.76
N LEU A 303 6.63 -10.36 17.40
CA LEU A 303 6.36 -8.95 17.13
C LEU A 303 6.15 -8.75 15.64
N TYR A 304 5.27 -7.82 15.26
CA TYR A 304 5.10 -7.42 13.86
C TYR A 304 5.82 -6.11 13.60
N SER A 305 6.84 -6.14 12.75
CA SER A 305 7.57 -4.95 12.32
C SER A 305 6.80 -4.24 11.20
N LEU A 306 6.41 -2.99 11.42
CA LEU A 306 5.75 -2.16 10.40
C LEU A 306 6.70 -1.78 9.25
N TYR A 307 8.02 -1.75 9.51
CA TYR A 307 9.02 -1.35 8.53
C TYR A 307 9.31 -2.47 7.53
N THR A 308 9.56 -3.68 8.04
CA THR A 308 9.83 -4.85 7.19
C THR A 308 8.55 -5.57 6.77
N ARG A 309 7.40 -5.25 7.39
CA ARG A 309 6.10 -5.91 7.22
C ARG A 309 6.12 -7.41 7.54
N LYS A 310 7.04 -7.83 8.40
CA LYS A 310 7.25 -9.23 8.78
C LYS A 310 7.08 -9.43 10.27
N TRP A 311 6.76 -10.68 10.64
CA TRP A 311 6.75 -11.11 12.04
C TRP A 311 8.14 -11.56 12.45
N HIS A 312 8.53 -11.35 13.69
CA HIS A 312 9.84 -11.76 14.16
C HIS A 312 9.92 -11.97 15.68
N PHE A 313 10.92 -12.73 16.12
CA PHE A 313 11.29 -12.85 17.53
C PHE A 313 12.54 -12.02 17.83
N GLU A 314 12.41 -11.08 18.77
CA GLU A 314 13.53 -10.31 19.35
C GLU A 314 13.94 -10.80 20.74
N GLN A 315 13.07 -11.56 21.43
CA GLN A 315 13.30 -11.97 22.81
C GLN A 315 14.35 -13.11 22.84
N PRO A 316 15.44 -12.98 23.61
CA PRO A 316 16.54 -13.94 23.59
C PRO A 316 16.14 -15.39 23.91
N ASP A 317 15.16 -15.57 24.80
CA ASP A 317 14.60 -16.88 25.17
C ASP A 317 13.87 -17.53 23.99
N LYS A 318 13.09 -16.76 23.21
CA LYS A 318 12.38 -17.25 22.03
C LYS A 318 13.34 -17.57 20.88
N VAL A 319 14.35 -16.74 20.69
CA VAL A 319 15.41 -16.99 19.70
C VAL A 319 16.17 -18.28 20.06
N ALA A 320 16.57 -18.45 21.31
CA ALA A 320 17.27 -19.65 21.77
C ALA A 320 16.40 -20.91 21.68
N ALA A 321 15.11 -20.82 22.02
CA ALA A 321 14.18 -21.94 21.92
C ALA A 321 13.99 -22.39 20.46
N LEU A 322 13.92 -21.44 19.51
CA LEU A 322 13.82 -21.77 18.10
C LEU A 322 15.16 -22.29 17.54
N ASP A 323 16.30 -21.76 18.00
CA ASP A 323 17.63 -22.28 17.65
C ASP A 323 17.79 -23.76 18.06
N MET A 324 17.33 -24.15 19.26
CA MET A 324 17.35 -25.55 19.69
C MET A 324 16.49 -26.45 18.81
N LEU A 325 15.30 -25.97 18.45
CA LEU A 325 14.36 -26.70 17.61
C LEU A 325 14.91 -26.89 16.18
N VAL A 326 15.55 -25.86 15.63
CA VAL A 326 16.18 -25.90 14.30
C VAL A 326 17.48 -26.69 14.31
N ALA A 327 18.20 -26.78 15.43
CA ALA A 327 19.42 -27.59 15.55
C ALA A 327 19.16 -29.08 15.29
N ALA A 328 17.96 -29.57 15.64
CA ALA A 328 17.54 -30.95 15.41
C ALA A 328 17.22 -31.28 13.95
N VAL A 329 17.12 -30.28 13.07
CA VAL A 329 16.82 -30.46 11.63
C VAL A 329 18.12 -30.49 10.82
N PRO A 330 18.37 -31.53 10.02
CA PRO A 330 19.54 -31.60 9.14
C PRO A 330 19.43 -30.58 8.00
N PHE A 331 20.57 -30.12 7.47
CA PHE A 331 20.57 -29.31 6.26
C PHE A 331 20.17 -30.15 5.04
N ILE A 332 19.38 -29.56 4.15
CA ILE A 332 19.10 -30.14 2.84
C ILE A 332 20.28 -29.71 1.95
N ASP A 333 21.15 -30.67 1.62
CA ASP A 333 22.29 -30.47 0.72
C ASP A 333 21.91 -30.64 -0.77
N GLU A 334 20.61 -30.68 -1.10
CA GLU A 334 20.15 -30.70 -2.48
C GLU A 334 20.45 -29.33 -3.12
N GLU A 335 21.24 -29.36 -4.20
CA GLU A 335 21.55 -28.17 -5.00
C GLU A 335 20.26 -27.42 -5.35
N PRO A 336 20.22 -26.08 -5.21
CA PRO A 336 19.00 -25.31 -5.44
C PRO A 336 18.44 -25.64 -6.83
N CYS A 337 17.13 -25.92 -6.91
CA CYS A 337 16.49 -26.30 -8.17
C CYS A 337 16.85 -25.28 -9.24
N THR A 338 17.27 -25.76 -10.40
CA THR A 338 17.68 -24.89 -11.49
C THR A 338 16.49 -24.03 -11.92
N VAL A 339 16.74 -22.82 -12.44
CA VAL A 339 15.68 -21.93 -12.95
C VAL A 339 14.79 -22.64 -13.99
N ALA A 340 15.37 -23.60 -14.71
CA ALA A 340 14.65 -24.46 -15.64
C ALA A 340 13.63 -25.38 -14.94
N GLU A 341 14.04 -26.06 -13.86
CA GLU A 341 13.17 -26.91 -13.05
C GLU A 341 12.08 -26.10 -12.34
N ALA A 342 12.44 -24.94 -11.76
CA ALA A 342 11.48 -24.06 -11.09
C ALA A 342 10.39 -23.56 -12.06
N ALA A 343 10.77 -23.17 -13.27
CA ALA A 343 9.81 -22.72 -14.28
C ALA A 343 8.92 -23.84 -14.81
N GLN A 344 9.46 -25.06 -14.93
CA GLN A 344 8.70 -26.25 -15.31
C GLN A 344 7.67 -26.62 -14.24
N ILE A 345 8.03 -26.55 -12.95
CA ILE A 345 7.12 -26.78 -11.83
C ILE A 345 6.02 -25.73 -11.77
N LEU A 346 6.34 -24.47 -12.06
CA LEU A 346 5.38 -23.36 -11.99
C LEU A 346 4.52 -23.18 -13.25
N GLY A 347 4.69 -24.03 -14.27
CA GLY A 347 3.96 -23.91 -15.53
C GLY A 347 4.18 -22.57 -16.25
N MET A 348 5.28 -21.88 -15.91
CA MET A 348 5.60 -20.58 -16.47
C MET A 348 6.40 -20.79 -17.76
N PRO A 349 5.94 -20.26 -18.92
CA PRO A 349 6.78 -20.25 -20.09
C PRO A 349 8.02 -19.41 -19.77
N ILE A 350 9.19 -20.04 -19.75
CA ILE A 350 10.47 -19.33 -19.65
C ILE A 350 10.54 -18.48 -20.93
N ARG A 351 10.16 -17.20 -20.83
CA ARG A 351 10.70 -16.22 -21.75
C ARG A 351 12.20 -16.31 -21.55
N LYS A 352 12.92 -16.79 -22.58
CA LYS A 352 14.35 -16.54 -22.74
C LYS A 352 14.52 -15.03 -22.81
N THR A 353 14.46 -14.39 -21.66
CA THR A 353 15.05 -13.09 -21.45
C THR A 353 16.52 -13.44 -21.51
N SER A 354 17.18 -13.08 -22.62
CA SER A 354 18.62 -12.98 -22.59
C SER A 354 18.94 -12.25 -21.30
N ALA A 355 19.68 -12.90 -20.39
CA ALA A 355 20.34 -12.17 -19.34
C ALA A 355 21.18 -11.14 -20.10
N ASN A 356 20.68 -9.90 -20.20
CA ASN A 356 21.56 -8.79 -20.47
C ASN A 356 22.42 -8.77 -19.23
N GLU A 357 23.55 -9.47 -19.29
CA GLU A 357 24.69 -9.18 -18.44
C GLU A 357 24.78 -7.65 -18.36
N PRO A 358 24.87 -7.07 -17.15
CA PRO A 358 24.99 -5.63 -17.02
C PRO A 358 26.13 -5.19 -17.95
N LEU A 359 25.82 -4.26 -18.85
CA LEU A 359 26.80 -3.76 -19.82
C LEU A 359 28.09 -3.45 -19.08
N ALA A 360 29.21 -3.88 -19.66
CA ALA A 360 30.51 -3.70 -19.05
C ALA A 360 30.70 -2.23 -18.65
N ARG A 361 31.11 -2.02 -17.40
CA ARG A 361 31.35 -0.70 -16.83
C ARG A 361 32.33 0.06 -17.73
N LEU A 362 31.99 1.30 -18.10
CA LEU A 362 32.81 2.10 -19.01
C LEU A 362 34.03 2.69 -18.32
N PHE A 363 33.94 3.05 -17.03
CA PHE A 363 35.02 3.73 -16.32
C PHE A 363 35.58 2.92 -15.14
N GLY A 364 36.90 2.91 -15.01
CA GLY A 364 37.65 2.33 -13.89
C GLY A 364 37.98 3.33 -12.79
N LEU A 365 38.48 2.83 -11.66
CA LEU A 365 39.09 3.68 -10.63
C LEU A 365 40.29 4.44 -11.23
N THR A 366 40.46 5.70 -10.82
CA THR A 366 41.51 6.64 -11.24
C THR A 366 41.44 7.10 -12.70
N GLU A 367 40.42 6.66 -13.45
CA GLU A 367 40.24 7.07 -14.84
C GLU A 367 39.87 8.55 -14.95
N THR A 368 40.39 9.20 -15.99
CA THR A 368 40.09 10.61 -16.27
C THR A 368 38.80 10.71 -17.05
N VAL A 369 37.86 11.49 -16.56
CA VAL A 369 36.55 11.72 -17.16
C VAL A 369 36.25 13.20 -17.25
N TYR A 370 35.29 13.56 -18.09
CA TYR A 370 34.81 14.92 -18.25
C TYR A 370 33.29 14.97 -18.07
N ALA A 371 32.80 16.04 -17.42
CA ALA A 371 31.36 16.26 -17.25
C ALA A 371 30.68 16.49 -18.60
N ARG A 372 29.61 15.75 -18.93
CA ARG A 372 28.86 15.92 -20.19
C ARG A 372 27.82 17.05 -20.14
N HIS A 373 27.49 17.58 -18.98
CA HIS A 373 26.62 18.75 -18.83
C HIS A 373 26.96 19.46 -17.52
N GLU A 374 26.24 20.53 -17.18
CA GLU A 374 26.41 21.21 -15.91
C GLU A 374 25.96 20.31 -14.75
N LEU A 375 26.89 19.98 -13.87
CA LEU A 375 26.67 19.17 -12.68
C LEU A 375 26.85 20.04 -11.43
N GLU A 376 26.52 19.51 -10.26
CA GLU A 376 26.74 20.18 -8.98
C GLU A 376 27.35 19.20 -7.98
N THR A 377 28.32 19.66 -7.17
CA THR A 377 28.79 18.86 -6.02
C THR A 377 27.72 18.79 -4.93
N GLU A 378 27.90 17.90 -3.96
CA GLU A 378 27.00 17.83 -2.78
C GLU A 378 26.92 19.18 -2.03
N ASP A 379 28.03 19.92 -1.97
CA ASP A 379 28.08 21.28 -1.41
C ASP A 379 27.46 22.38 -2.30
N GLY A 380 26.83 22.02 -3.42
CA GLY A 380 26.19 22.95 -4.35
C GLY A 380 27.16 23.78 -5.20
N LYS A 381 28.41 23.35 -5.37
CA LYS A 381 29.35 24.03 -6.28
C LYS A 381 29.09 23.57 -7.71
N PRO A 382 28.90 24.50 -8.66
CA PRO A 382 28.65 24.14 -10.05
C PRO A 382 29.91 23.57 -10.72
N ILE A 383 29.73 22.48 -11.45
CA ILE A 383 30.73 21.82 -12.27
C ILE A 383 30.38 22.10 -13.73
N PRO A 384 31.15 22.94 -14.43
CA PRO A 384 30.83 23.29 -15.82
C PRO A 384 31.00 22.08 -16.73
N THR A 385 30.24 22.08 -17.82
CA THR A 385 30.40 21.07 -18.89
C THR A 385 31.85 21.01 -19.34
N GLY A 386 32.36 19.80 -19.46
CA GLY A 386 33.72 19.54 -19.89
C GLY A 386 34.78 19.69 -18.82
N ARG A 387 34.39 19.92 -17.56
CA ARG A 387 35.35 19.92 -16.45
C ARG A 387 35.98 18.53 -16.31
N ARG A 388 37.31 18.50 -16.24
CA ARG A 388 38.11 17.30 -15.98
C ARG A 388 37.94 16.84 -14.53
N GLY A 389 37.77 15.53 -14.36
CA GLY A 389 37.75 14.88 -13.06
C GLY A 389 38.35 13.47 -13.09
N LYS A 390 38.57 12.90 -11.91
CA LYS A 390 39.07 11.53 -11.73
C LYS A 390 38.07 10.68 -10.96
N VAL A 391 37.83 9.47 -11.43
CA VAL A 391 36.95 8.52 -10.73
C VAL A 391 37.64 8.03 -9.46
N VAL A 392 37.05 8.32 -8.30
CA VAL A 392 37.60 7.96 -6.98
C VAL A 392 36.83 6.82 -6.31
N ARG A 393 35.59 6.54 -6.73
CA ARG A 393 34.77 5.45 -6.20
C ARG A 393 33.83 4.86 -7.25
N LEU A 394 33.62 3.55 -7.18
CA LEU A 394 32.70 2.81 -8.07
C LEU A 394 31.53 2.26 -7.25
N TYR A 395 30.31 2.35 -7.80
CA TYR A 395 29.10 1.80 -7.17
C TYR A 395 28.51 0.63 -7.96
N ASN A 396 27.63 -0.14 -7.31
CA ASN A 396 26.92 -1.26 -7.93
C ASN A 396 25.92 -0.76 -8.99
N HIS A 397 25.68 -1.58 -10.01
CA HIS A 397 24.78 -1.28 -11.12
C HIS A 397 23.34 -1.12 -10.60
N ASN A 398 22.73 0.03 -10.89
CA ASN A 398 21.33 0.26 -10.64
C ASN A 398 20.51 -0.11 -11.89
N ALA A 399 19.51 -0.99 -11.74
CA ALA A 399 18.68 -1.45 -12.86
C ALA A 399 17.95 -0.32 -13.62
N THR A 400 17.73 0.84 -12.98
CA THR A 400 17.01 1.99 -13.57
C THR A 400 17.95 3.06 -14.11
N HIS A 401 19.15 3.19 -13.55
CA HIS A 401 20.02 4.35 -13.80
C HIS A 401 21.44 4.00 -14.29
N GLY A 402 21.79 2.71 -14.36
CA GLY A 402 23.09 2.24 -14.82
C GLY A 402 24.16 2.28 -13.74
N TRP A 403 25.42 2.36 -14.16
CA TRP A 403 26.57 2.53 -13.26
C TRP A 403 26.68 3.97 -12.76
N SER A 404 27.17 4.15 -11.53
CA SER A 404 27.46 5.45 -10.93
C SER A 404 28.82 5.48 -10.25
N TYR A 405 29.36 6.68 -10.07
CA TYR A 405 30.74 6.96 -9.68
C TYR A 405 30.81 8.16 -8.74
N ASP A 406 31.79 8.17 -7.85
CA ASP A 406 32.28 9.44 -7.31
C ASP A 406 33.42 9.92 -8.21
N VAL A 407 33.33 11.18 -8.63
CA VAL A 407 34.33 11.84 -9.46
C VAL A 407 34.86 13.06 -8.73
N GLU A 408 36.16 13.11 -8.49
CA GLU A 408 36.87 14.27 -7.99
C GLU A 408 37.19 15.21 -9.15
N PHE A 409 36.44 16.30 -9.27
CA PHE A 409 36.65 17.33 -10.29
C PHE A 409 37.73 18.31 -9.84
N GLU A 410 38.74 18.53 -10.70
CA GLU A 410 39.92 19.33 -10.37
C GLU A 410 39.51 20.71 -9.83
N GLY A 411 39.96 21.06 -8.64
CA GLY A 411 39.71 22.37 -8.01
C GLY A 411 38.26 22.67 -7.61
N ILE A 412 37.33 21.72 -7.69
CA ILE A 412 35.92 21.91 -7.30
C ILE A 412 35.56 21.04 -6.09
N GLY A 413 35.79 19.73 -6.20
CA GLY A 413 35.43 18.75 -5.18
C GLY A 413 34.88 17.46 -5.78
N VAL A 414 34.35 16.60 -4.92
CA VAL A 414 33.77 15.31 -5.31
C VAL A 414 32.28 15.48 -5.67
N CYS A 415 31.86 14.82 -6.74
CA CYS A 415 30.46 14.75 -7.15
C CYS A 415 30.10 13.29 -7.47
N TRP A 416 28.90 12.88 -7.04
CA TRP A 416 28.32 11.60 -7.40
C TRP A 416 27.62 11.72 -8.76
N CYS A 417 28.09 10.99 -9.75
CA CYS A 417 27.63 11.08 -11.14
C CYS A 417 27.24 9.71 -11.71
N PHE A 418 26.26 9.69 -12.62
CA PHE A 418 25.95 8.51 -13.42
C PHE A 418 26.89 8.39 -14.63
N GLU A 419 27.09 7.17 -15.12
CA GLU A 419 27.95 6.87 -16.28
C GLU A 419 27.62 7.70 -17.52
N ARG A 420 26.32 7.91 -17.78
CA ARG A 420 25.82 8.71 -18.91
C ARG A 420 26.15 10.20 -18.82
N GLU A 421 26.56 10.68 -17.64
CA GLU A 421 26.87 12.09 -17.36
C GLU A 421 28.37 12.37 -17.53
N LEU A 422 29.16 11.32 -17.82
CA LEU A 422 30.60 11.36 -17.94
C LEU A 422 31.06 10.93 -19.33
N THR A 423 32.18 11.46 -19.80
CA THR A 423 32.80 11.06 -21.07
C THR A 423 34.31 10.91 -20.92
N MET A 424 34.93 10.00 -21.68
CA MET A 424 36.39 9.92 -21.81
C MET A 424 36.96 10.99 -22.75
N LEU A 425 36.09 11.55 -23.61
CA LEU A 425 36.50 12.50 -24.63
C LEU A 425 36.68 13.88 -24.00
N GLU A 426 37.90 14.40 -24.12
CA GLU A 426 38.16 15.79 -23.78
C GLU A 426 37.31 16.70 -24.68
N PRO A 427 36.50 17.60 -24.10
CA PRO A 427 35.66 18.49 -24.88
C PRO A 427 36.51 19.41 -25.74
N ILE A 428 36.09 19.59 -27.00
CA ILE A 428 36.68 20.59 -27.87
C ILE A 428 36.39 21.97 -27.26
N PRO A 429 37.42 22.84 -27.08
CA PRO A 429 37.23 24.16 -26.50
C PRO A 429 36.10 24.94 -27.19
N GLY A 430 35.10 25.37 -26.41
CA GLY A 430 33.97 26.18 -26.90
C GLY A 430 32.69 25.40 -27.25
N ILE A 431 32.67 24.06 -27.16
CA ILE A 431 31.47 23.25 -27.37
C ILE A 431 30.82 22.91 -26.03
N LYS A 432 29.53 23.25 -25.87
CA LYS A 432 28.70 22.86 -24.73
C LYS A 432 27.79 21.70 -25.11
N ILE A 433 27.62 20.75 -24.19
CA ILE A 433 26.65 19.68 -24.29
C ILE A 433 25.60 19.95 -23.21
N GLU A 434 24.38 20.30 -23.62
CA GLU A 434 23.23 20.44 -22.73
C GLU A 434 22.19 19.39 -23.12
N HIS A 435 21.79 18.54 -22.17
CA HIS A 435 20.78 17.49 -22.38
C HIS A 435 21.02 16.59 -23.62
N GLY A 436 22.28 16.28 -23.92
CA GLY A 436 22.63 15.43 -25.07
C GLY A 436 22.59 16.13 -26.44
N ALA A 437 22.38 17.44 -26.48
CA ALA A 437 22.50 18.26 -27.69
C ALA A 437 23.81 19.07 -27.70
N VAL A 438 24.49 19.08 -28.84
CA VAL A 438 25.74 19.83 -29.08
C VAL A 438 25.38 21.25 -29.51
N VAL A 439 25.80 22.27 -28.76
CA VAL A 439 25.56 23.68 -29.10
C VAL A 439 26.85 24.35 -29.60
N PRO A 440 26.90 24.88 -30.84
CA PRO A 440 28.09 25.56 -31.37
C PRO A 440 28.37 26.91 -30.69
N PRO A 441 29.62 27.43 -30.80
CA PRO A 441 29.96 28.75 -30.28
C PRO A 441 29.14 29.86 -30.96
N GLY A 442 28.50 30.73 -30.17
CA GLY A 442 27.78 31.92 -30.66
C GLY A 442 26.28 31.77 -30.88
N ALA A 443 25.71 30.59 -30.65
CA ALA A 443 24.26 30.41 -30.65
C ALA A 443 23.63 31.06 -29.40
N ALA A 444 22.55 31.83 -29.59
CA ALA A 444 21.80 32.40 -28.47
C ALA A 444 21.23 31.28 -27.59
N LEU A 445 21.56 31.32 -26.31
CA LEU A 445 21.20 30.29 -25.34
C LEU A 445 19.68 30.28 -25.11
N PRO A 446 19.03 29.10 -25.07
CA PRO A 446 17.72 29.01 -24.44
C PRO A 446 17.86 29.30 -22.94
N PRO A 447 16.83 29.90 -22.29
CA PRO A 447 16.89 30.20 -20.88
C PRO A 447 17.02 28.91 -20.06
N THR A 448 17.88 28.93 -19.05
CA THR A 448 18.07 27.82 -18.11
C THR A 448 16.76 27.50 -17.38
N ASP A 449 16.61 26.27 -16.90
CA ASP A 449 15.44 25.85 -16.11
C ASP A 449 15.27 26.73 -14.84
N ALA A 450 16.38 27.25 -14.30
CA ALA A 450 16.40 28.22 -13.21
C ALA A 450 15.94 29.64 -13.63
N GLU A 451 16.16 30.05 -14.89
CA GLU A 451 15.63 31.29 -15.48
C GLU A 451 14.17 31.17 -15.89
N ILE A 452 13.75 30.00 -16.40
CA ILE A 452 12.35 29.67 -16.70
C ILE A 452 11.53 29.72 -15.40
N LYS A 453 12.05 29.13 -14.31
CA LYS A 453 11.43 29.19 -12.97
C LYS A 453 11.37 30.62 -12.41
N ARG A 454 12.39 31.46 -12.63
CA ARG A 454 12.38 32.89 -12.23
C ARG A 454 11.43 33.76 -13.07
N ARG A 455 11.26 33.48 -14.37
CA ARG A 455 10.32 34.18 -15.26
C ARG A 455 8.86 33.83 -14.99
N ALA A 456 8.57 32.57 -14.68
CA ALA A 456 7.23 32.13 -14.27
C ALA A 456 6.76 32.83 -12.98
N HIS A 457 7.69 33.12 -12.06
CA HIS A 457 7.39 33.81 -10.81
C HIS A 457 7.13 35.32 -10.96
N ARG A 458 7.70 35.99 -11.98
CA ARG A 458 7.45 37.43 -12.27
C ARG A 458 6.17 37.69 -13.08
N CYS A 459 5.75 36.77 -13.94
CA CYS A 459 4.50 36.92 -14.71
C CYS A 459 3.24 36.86 -13.84
N TRP A 460 3.32 36.23 -12.65
CA TRP A 460 2.21 36.20 -11.69
C TRP A 460 1.97 37.54 -10.96
N ILE A 461 3.00 38.39 -10.83
CA ILE A 461 2.90 39.66 -10.08
C ILE A 461 2.46 40.83 -10.99
N THR A 462 2.67 40.75 -12.30
CA THR A 462 2.32 41.85 -13.25
C THR A 462 0.95 41.70 -13.92
N ALA A 463 0.29 40.54 -13.83
CA ALA A 463 -1.05 40.32 -14.40
C ALA A 463 -2.21 40.81 -13.51
N SER A 464 -1.94 41.31 -12.29
CA SER A 464 -2.97 41.77 -11.33
C SER A 464 -3.19 43.29 -11.32
N ALA A 465 -2.64 44.06 -12.27
CA ALA A 465 -2.79 45.51 -12.29
C ALA A 465 -2.94 46.10 -13.70
N ARG A 466 -4.10 45.88 -14.35
CA ARG A 466 -4.68 46.85 -15.29
C ARG A 466 -6.21 46.79 -15.22
N PRO A 467 -6.91 47.91 -14.94
CA PRO A 467 -8.36 47.99 -15.07
C PRO A 467 -8.73 48.22 -16.53
N PHE A 468 -9.75 47.52 -17.03
CA PHE A 468 -10.38 47.86 -18.31
C PHE A 468 -11.43 48.94 -18.07
N THR A 469 -11.21 50.10 -18.68
CA THR A 469 -12.22 51.16 -18.87
C THR A 469 -13.15 50.78 -20.03
N ILE A 470 -14.38 51.28 -19.94
CA ILE A 470 -15.61 50.98 -20.71
C ILE A 470 -15.41 50.92 -22.23
#